data_AF-A0A100W6G4-F1
#
_entry.id   AF-A0A100W6G4-F1
#
_cell.length_a   1.000
_cell.length_b   1.000
_cell.length_c   1.000
_cell.angle_alpha   90.00
_cell.angle_beta   90.00
_cell.angle_gamma   90.00
#
_symmetry.space_group_name_H-M   'P 1'
#
loop_
_entity.id
_entity.type
_entity.pdbx_description
1 polymer ?
#
loop_
_entity_poly.entity_id
_entity_poly.type
_entity_poly.pdbx_seq_one_letter_code
_entity_poly.pdbx_strand_id
1 'polypeptide(L)'
;MSEQSKVSAEELEQLGDEALAAGEFEQALAHYRAAHSLILDVLDPALIHEADFDLVGTVTDNLSRVGTKADDLWRKLQPPPKSAAERAGELRANVDEAMATGDLADASHAGFRLGETLEELNDREGAESAYRRAVVLARQVDADDPELMLAAFSSLIHFLSPSEESVALAQEMVANLIDRRETYHPMRAADAAYHWAIAELKFAEVAQHRMDHAIDGVARQAIEMLDGICFHKGSQKLQRVVAGVLRSAGRDSEADQWQADADKYEDWEWFMEQEIPGHVHLWDIRIDLPTHGREDE
;
A
#
# COMPACT_ATOMS: atom_id res chain seq x y z
N MET A 1 58.35 1.26 6.39
CA MET A 1 57.00 1.61 5.88
C MET A 1 56.20 0.33 5.94
N SER A 2 55.18 0.29 6.79
CA SER A 2 54.34 -0.90 7.01
C SER A 2 53.38 -1.04 5.84
N GLU A 3 53.58 -2.03 4.98
CA GLU A 3 52.54 -2.47 4.05
C GLU A 3 51.36 -2.98 4.88
N GLN A 4 50.32 -2.17 5.03
CA GLN A 4 49.03 -2.66 5.49
C GLN A 4 48.51 -3.59 4.41
N SER A 5 48.62 -4.89 4.67
CA SER A 5 47.87 -5.92 3.93
C SER A 5 46.40 -5.51 3.92
N LYS A 6 45.92 -5.04 2.76
CA LYS A 6 44.49 -4.77 2.56
C LYS A 6 43.80 -6.12 2.53
N VAL A 7 42.97 -6.38 3.53
CA VAL A 7 42.13 -7.57 3.59
C VAL A 7 41.25 -7.62 2.33
N SER A 8 41.26 -8.75 1.63
CA SER A 8 40.47 -8.98 0.43
C SER A 8 39.00 -9.25 0.75
N ALA A 9 38.12 -9.15 -0.24
CA ALA A 9 36.70 -9.46 -0.07
C ALA A 9 36.46 -10.94 0.29
N GLU A 10 37.27 -11.86 -0.25
CA GLU A 10 37.22 -13.29 0.06
C GLU A 10 37.63 -13.58 1.51
N GLU A 11 38.69 -12.92 2.00
CA GLU A 11 39.11 -13.03 3.39
C GLU A 11 38.06 -12.45 4.35
N LEU A 12 37.43 -11.34 3.99
CA LEU A 12 36.32 -10.79 4.78
C LEU A 12 35.10 -11.71 4.79
N GLU A 13 34.78 -12.34 3.66
CA GLU A 13 33.71 -13.33 3.63
C GLU A 13 34.03 -14.54 4.51
N GLN A 14 35.26 -15.06 4.45
CA GLN A 14 35.69 -16.16 5.30
C GLN A 14 35.65 -15.80 6.79
N LEU A 15 36.08 -14.60 7.17
CA LEU A 15 35.93 -14.08 8.53
C LEU A 15 34.46 -13.98 8.94
N GLY A 16 33.57 -13.62 8.00
CA GLY A 16 32.13 -13.63 8.20
C GLY A 16 31.58 -15.04 8.46
N ASP A 17 32.03 -16.04 7.70
CA ASP A 17 31.65 -17.44 7.87
C ASP A 17 32.16 -18.02 9.20
N GLU A 18 33.38 -17.66 9.60
CA GLU A 18 33.98 -18.07 10.88
C GLU A 18 33.24 -17.45 12.08
N ALA A 19 32.95 -16.14 12.04
CA ALA A 19 32.15 -15.47 13.05
C ALA A 19 30.71 -16.03 13.11
N LEU A 20 30.13 -16.38 11.96
CA LEU A 20 28.82 -17.02 11.88
C LEU A 20 28.83 -18.40 12.56
N ALA A 21 29.87 -19.20 12.32
CA ALA A 21 30.03 -20.51 12.96
C ALA A 21 30.28 -20.40 14.47
N ALA A 22 30.90 -19.31 14.92
CA ALA A 22 31.09 -18.98 16.34
C ALA A 22 29.81 -18.42 17.01
N GLY A 23 28.76 -18.12 16.25
CA GLY A 23 27.52 -17.50 16.74
C GLY A 23 27.63 -15.99 16.99
N GLU A 24 28.70 -15.36 16.52
CA GLU A 24 28.98 -13.92 16.64
C GLU A 24 28.29 -13.15 15.50
N PHE A 25 26.96 -13.14 15.52
CA PHE A 25 26.15 -12.68 14.39
C PHE A 25 26.42 -11.21 14.00
N GLU A 26 26.57 -10.30 14.95
CA GLU A 26 26.85 -8.88 14.63
C GLU A 26 28.20 -8.71 13.91
N GLN A 27 29.21 -9.47 14.34
CA GLN A 27 30.53 -9.46 13.76
C GLN A 27 30.54 -10.09 12.37
N ALA A 28 29.85 -11.21 12.18
CA ALA A 28 29.65 -11.83 10.87
C ALA A 28 28.96 -10.88 9.87
N LEU A 29 27.91 -10.16 10.31
CA LEU A 29 27.23 -9.16 9.48
C LEU A 29 28.18 -8.02 9.07
N ALA A 30 29.00 -7.53 10.00
CA ALA A 30 29.98 -6.48 9.71
C ALA A 30 30.99 -6.94 8.65
N HIS A 31 31.48 -8.17 8.75
CA HIS A 31 32.40 -8.77 7.78
C HIS A 31 31.76 -8.93 6.39
N TYR A 32 30.52 -9.45 6.29
CA TYR A 32 29.82 -9.55 4.99
C TYR A 32 29.55 -8.19 4.36
N ARG A 33 29.16 -7.17 5.14
CA ARG A 33 28.97 -5.81 4.62
C ARG A 33 30.27 -5.19 4.11
N ALA A 34 31.37 -5.41 4.80
CA ALA A 34 32.68 -4.95 4.37
C ALA A 34 33.13 -5.67 3.08
N ALA A 35 32.91 -6.98 2.97
CA ALA A 35 33.16 -7.74 1.74
C ALA A 35 32.30 -7.23 0.58
N HIS A 36 31.01 -7.00 0.80
CA HIS A 36 30.09 -6.46 -0.20
C HIS A 36 30.54 -5.07 -0.69
N SER A 37 30.98 -4.19 0.22
CA SER A 37 31.53 -2.88 -0.16
C SER A 37 32.79 -3.01 -1.02
N LEU A 38 33.73 -3.89 -0.67
CA LEU A 38 34.93 -4.09 -1.48
C LEU A 38 34.63 -4.65 -2.87
N ILE A 39 33.63 -5.53 -2.99
CA ILE A 39 33.23 -6.07 -4.30
C ILE A 39 32.55 -4.97 -5.14
N LEU A 40 31.73 -4.11 -4.52
CA LEU A 40 31.19 -2.93 -5.21
C LEU A 40 32.28 -1.95 -5.65
N ASP A 41 33.33 -1.75 -4.85
CA ASP A 41 34.44 -0.85 -5.22
C ASP A 41 35.24 -1.35 -6.44
N VAL A 42 35.17 -2.66 -6.75
CA VAL A 42 35.74 -3.23 -7.99
C VAL A 42 34.89 -2.85 -9.22
N LEU A 43 33.60 -2.53 -9.03
CA LEU A 43 32.71 -2.01 -10.07
C LEU A 43 32.91 -0.49 -10.24
N ASP A 44 34.13 -0.05 -10.56
CA ASP A 44 34.33 1.33 -11.05
C ASP A 44 33.64 1.47 -12.43
N PRO A 45 32.68 2.40 -12.61
CA PRO A 45 32.01 2.64 -13.89
C PRO A 45 32.97 2.87 -15.06
N ALA A 46 34.17 3.39 -14.80
CA ALA A 46 35.21 3.58 -15.81
C ALA A 46 35.87 2.26 -16.27
N LEU A 47 35.96 1.26 -15.38
CA LEU A 47 36.49 -0.07 -15.69
C LEU A 47 35.46 -0.98 -16.37
N ILE A 48 34.16 -0.78 -16.11
CA ILE A 48 33.07 -1.58 -16.68
C ILE A 48 32.95 -1.41 -18.21
N HIS A 49 33.36 -0.26 -18.76
CA HIS A 49 33.37 -0.05 -20.22
C HIS A 49 34.43 -0.89 -20.97
N GLU A 50 35.45 -1.40 -20.29
CA GLU A 50 36.50 -2.25 -20.86
C GLU A 50 36.57 -3.66 -20.24
N ALA A 51 35.68 -3.96 -19.28
CA ALA A 51 35.70 -5.23 -18.54
C ALA A 51 35.20 -6.40 -19.38
N ASP A 52 35.89 -7.53 -19.25
CA ASP A 52 35.46 -8.83 -19.81
C ASP A 52 34.13 -9.27 -19.17
N PHE A 53 33.23 -9.83 -19.98
CA PHE A 53 31.93 -10.33 -19.54
C PHE A 53 32.05 -11.36 -18.41
N ASP A 54 33.13 -12.16 -18.44
CA ASP A 54 33.43 -13.16 -17.41
C ASP A 54 33.78 -12.51 -16.05
N LEU A 55 34.45 -11.35 -16.07
CA LEU A 55 34.75 -10.60 -14.85
C LEU A 55 33.47 -10.00 -14.25
N VAL A 56 32.61 -9.41 -15.09
CA VAL A 56 31.30 -8.87 -14.65
C VAL A 56 30.43 -9.96 -14.05
N GLY A 57 30.38 -11.14 -14.67
CA GLY A 57 29.65 -12.30 -14.15
C GLY A 57 30.16 -12.72 -12.77
N THR A 58 31.49 -12.88 -12.63
CA THR A 58 32.13 -13.28 -11.36
C THR A 58 31.85 -12.26 -10.25
N VAL A 59 31.93 -10.97 -10.54
CA VAL A 59 31.64 -9.90 -9.58
C VAL A 59 30.18 -9.90 -9.15
N THR A 60 29.25 -10.09 -10.09
CA THR A 60 27.81 -10.13 -9.82
C THR A 60 27.41 -11.34 -8.96
N ASP A 61 27.99 -12.51 -9.23
CA ASP A 61 27.78 -13.73 -8.44
C ASP A 61 28.29 -13.55 -7.01
N ASN A 62 29.47 -12.94 -6.85
CA ASN A 62 30.05 -12.64 -5.55
C ASN A 62 29.21 -11.62 -4.75
N LEU A 63 28.70 -10.57 -5.39
CA LEU A 63 27.78 -9.61 -4.76
C LEU A 63 26.51 -10.29 -4.28
N SER A 64 25.87 -11.09 -5.14
CA SER A 64 24.62 -11.78 -4.82
C SER A 64 24.81 -12.73 -3.64
N ARG A 65 25.91 -13.48 -3.62
CA ARG A 65 26.24 -14.43 -2.56
C ARG A 65 26.50 -13.75 -1.22
N VAL A 66 27.37 -12.73 -1.18
CA VAL A 66 27.69 -12.01 0.06
C VAL A 66 26.49 -11.17 0.54
N GLY A 67 25.75 -10.55 -0.39
CA GLY A 67 24.53 -9.81 -0.09
C GLY A 67 23.46 -10.70 0.57
N THR A 68 23.22 -11.89 0.01
CA THR A 68 22.27 -12.86 0.59
C THR A 68 22.67 -13.26 2.01
N LYS A 69 23.97 -13.54 2.25
CA LYS A 69 24.48 -13.85 3.59
C LYS A 69 24.25 -12.69 4.57
N ALA A 70 24.51 -11.46 4.14
CA ALA A 70 24.30 -10.26 4.95
C ALA A 70 22.81 -10.04 5.27
N ASP A 71 21.92 -10.20 4.28
CA ASP A 71 20.48 -9.99 4.43
C ASP A 71 19.83 -11.04 5.33
N ASP A 72 20.23 -12.31 5.19
CA ASP A 72 19.79 -13.39 6.09
C ASP A 72 20.18 -13.11 7.53
N LEU A 73 21.40 -12.63 7.75
CA LEU A 73 21.88 -12.32 9.08
C LEU A 73 21.24 -11.07 9.67
N TRP A 74 21.07 -10.03 8.85
CA TRP A 74 20.38 -8.81 9.24
C TRP A 74 18.95 -9.10 9.66
N ARG A 75 18.24 -9.98 8.92
CA ARG A 75 16.89 -10.45 9.28
C ARG A 75 16.85 -11.22 10.60
N LYS A 76 17.85 -12.05 10.88
CA LYS A 76 17.97 -12.79 12.16
C LYS A 76 18.33 -11.89 13.34
N LEU A 77 19.08 -10.82 13.10
CA LEU A 77 19.47 -9.83 14.09
C LEU A 77 18.39 -8.78 14.36
N GLN A 78 17.38 -8.67 13.47
CA GLN A 78 16.22 -7.86 13.80
C GLN A 78 15.58 -8.40 15.08
N PRO A 79 15.18 -7.53 16.02
CA PRO A 79 14.35 -7.98 17.12
C PRO A 79 13.12 -8.70 16.54
N PRO A 80 12.59 -9.72 17.23
CA PRO A 80 11.34 -10.32 16.80
C PRO A 80 10.31 -9.20 16.58
N PRO A 81 9.48 -9.29 15.52
CA PRO A 81 8.46 -8.28 15.29
C PRO A 81 7.65 -8.12 16.57
N LYS A 82 7.45 -6.86 16.98
CA LYS A 82 6.70 -6.53 18.20
C LYS A 82 5.38 -7.28 18.18
N SER A 83 5.05 -7.91 19.30
CA SER A 83 3.76 -8.56 19.46
C SER A 83 2.64 -7.53 19.24
N ALA A 84 1.47 -7.99 18.79
CA ALA A 84 0.31 -7.09 18.65
C ALA A 84 -0.03 -6.41 19.98
N ALA A 85 0.22 -7.06 21.12
CA ALA A 85 0.04 -6.48 22.45
C ALA A 85 0.98 -5.30 22.72
N GLU A 86 2.26 -5.42 22.38
CA GLU A 86 3.24 -4.33 22.49
C GLU A 86 2.88 -3.18 21.55
N ARG A 87 2.55 -3.48 20.29
CA ARG A 87 2.07 -2.46 19.33
C ARG A 87 0.85 -1.71 19.84
N ALA A 88 -0.14 -2.42 20.39
CA ALA A 88 -1.34 -1.80 20.95
C ALA A 88 -1.02 -0.95 22.19
N GLY A 89 -0.04 -1.34 23.00
CA GLY A 89 0.44 -0.53 24.13
C GLY A 89 1.08 0.78 23.69
N GLU A 90 1.94 0.72 22.67
CA GLU A 90 2.59 1.90 22.09
C GLU A 90 1.57 2.83 21.42
N LEU A 91 0.64 2.29 20.64
CA LEU A 91 -0.39 3.09 19.98
C LEU A 91 -1.31 3.79 20.98
N ARG A 92 -1.65 3.16 22.11
CA ARG A 92 -2.39 3.84 23.19
C ARG A 92 -1.59 5.00 23.77
N ALA A 93 -0.30 4.78 24.06
CA ALA A 93 0.57 5.84 24.59
C ALA A 93 0.68 7.02 23.60
N ASN A 94 0.82 6.73 22.31
CA ASN A 94 0.89 7.75 21.26
C ASN A 94 -0.43 8.54 21.16
N VAL A 95 -1.59 7.87 21.22
CA VAL A 95 -2.89 8.56 21.26
C VAL A 95 -2.95 9.51 22.47
N ASP A 96 -2.58 9.03 23.66
CA ASP A 96 -2.63 9.84 24.88
C ASP A 96 -1.66 11.03 24.83
N GLU A 97 -0.45 10.82 24.29
CA GLU A 97 0.55 11.87 24.09
C GLU A 97 0.09 12.92 23.08
N ALA A 98 -0.37 12.50 21.90
CA ALA A 98 -0.87 13.40 20.86
C ALA A 98 -2.10 14.20 21.35
N MET A 99 -2.99 13.58 22.12
CA MET A 99 -4.10 14.29 22.76
C MET A 99 -3.62 15.31 23.80
N ALA A 100 -2.55 15.03 24.54
CA ALA A 100 -1.99 15.95 25.52
C ALA A 100 -1.27 17.16 24.88
N THR A 101 -0.62 16.96 23.73
CA THR A 101 0.02 18.03 22.95
C THR A 101 -0.97 18.80 22.08
N GLY A 102 -2.19 18.27 21.89
CA GLY A 102 -3.23 18.88 21.06
C GLY A 102 -3.12 18.54 19.58
N ASP A 103 -2.28 17.57 19.21
CA ASP A 103 -2.17 17.05 17.85
C ASP A 103 -3.28 16.03 17.56
N LEU A 104 -4.47 16.55 17.25
CA LEU A 104 -5.66 15.72 17.01
C LEU A 104 -5.52 14.83 15.76
N ALA A 105 -4.69 15.23 14.77
CA ALA A 105 -4.47 14.47 13.55
C ALA A 105 -3.64 13.22 13.84
N ASP A 106 -2.53 13.37 14.56
CA ASP A 106 -1.70 12.24 14.98
C ASP A 106 -2.46 11.32 15.94
N ALA A 107 -3.24 11.89 16.87
CA ALA A 107 -4.11 11.11 17.76
C ALA A 107 -5.15 10.28 16.98
N SER A 108 -5.74 10.85 15.92
CA SER A 108 -6.67 10.14 15.05
C SER A 108 -5.98 9.01 14.26
N HIS A 109 -4.80 9.29 13.69
CA HIS A 109 -3.99 8.30 12.97
C HIS A 109 -3.60 7.12 13.86
N ALA A 110 -3.09 7.39 15.06
CA ALA A 110 -2.76 6.37 16.03
C ALA A 110 -4.02 5.61 16.50
N GLY A 111 -5.16 6.30 16.58
CA GLY A 111 -6.46 5.73 16.98
C GLY A 111 -6.97 4.65 16.03
N PHE A 112 -6.98 4.87 14.71
CA PHE A 112 -7.45 3.81 13.80
C PHE A 112 -6.47 2.64 13.70
N ARG A 113 -5.15 2.89 13.73
CA ARG A 113 -4.12 1.83 13.78
C ARG A 113 -4.22 0.99 15.06
N LEU A 114 -4.59 1.64 16.17
CA LEU A 114 -4.91 0.93 17.41
C LEU A 114 -6.11 0.03 17.20
N GLY A 115 -7.16 0.50 16.52
CA GLY A 115 -8.30 -0.32 16.10
C GLY A 115 -7.88 -1.59 15.37
N GLU A 116 -7.08 -1.46 14.31
CA GLU A 116 -6.59 -2.60 13.51
C GLU A 116 -5.80 -3.59 14.38
N THR A 117 -4.90 -3.08 15.22
CA THR A 117 -4.07 -3.91 16.09
C THR A 117 -4.92 -4.64 17.15
N LEU A 118 -6.01 -4.04 17.63
CA LEU A 118 -6.93 -4.65 18.57
C LEU A 118 -7.81 -5.72 17.88
N GLU A 119 -8.13 -5.56 16.60
CA GLU A 119 -8.75 -6.63 15.82
C GLU A 119 -7.84 -7.86 15.71
N GLU A 120 -6.54 -7.67 15.45
CA GLU A 120 -5.56 -8.76 15.44
C GLU A 120 -5.52 -9.51 16.80
N LEU A 121 -5.75 -8.79 17.89
CA LEU A 121 -5.82 -9.34 19.24
C LEU A 121 -7.19 -9.95 19.59
N ASN A 122 -8.17 -9.91 18.68
CA ASN A 122 -9.57 -10.24 18.91
C ASN A 122 -10.24 -9.42 20.03
N ASP A 123 -9.71 -8.23 20.36
CA ASP A 123 -10.33 -7.27 21.27
C ASP A 123 -11.32 -6.40 20.48
N ARG A 124 -12.50 -6.95 20.23
CA ARG A 124 -13.50 -6.30 19.37
C ARG A 124 -14.08 -5.04 20.00
N GLU A 125 -14.31 -5.02 21.31
CA GLU A 125 -14.82 -3.82 22.00
C GLU A 125 -13.78 -2.69 22.00
N GLY A 126 -12.51 -3.03 22.28
CA GLY A 126 -11.41 -2.09 22.20
C GLY A 126 -11.22 -1.53 20.79
N ALA A 127 -11.29 -2.37 19.76
CA ALA A 127 -11.18 -1.95 18.37
C ALA A 127 -12.29 -0.96 17.98
N GLU A 128 -13.55 -1.27 18.29
CA GLU A 128 -14.67 -0.37 18.00
C GLU A 128 -14.50 0.99 18.67
N SER A 129 -14.13 0.99 19.96
CA SER A 129 -13.90 2.22 20.70
C SER A 129 -12.77 3.06 20.10
N ALA A 130 -11.71 2.41 19.61
CA ALA A 130 -10.58 3.09 18.98
C ALA A 130 -10.98 3.72 17.64
N TYR A 131 -11.67 2.98 16.78
CA TYR A 131 -12.18 3.50 15.50
C TYR A 131 -13.18 4.64 15.68
N ARG A 132 -14.14 4.51 16.60
CA ARG A 132 -15.10 5.58 16.90
C ARG A 132 -14.39 6.85 17.38
N ARG A 133 -13.36 6.71 18.23
CA ARG A 133 -12.55 7.85 18.68
C ARG A 133 -11.79 8.48 17.51
N ALA A 134 -11.17 7.69 16.64
CA ALA A 134 -10.48 8.20 15.45
C ALA A 134 -11.42 9.02 14.56
N VAL A 135 -12.63 8.55 14.28
CA VAL A 135 -13.64 9.31 13.50
C VAL A 135 -14.02 10.62 14.19
N VAL A 136 -14.20 10.61 15.52
CA VAL A 136 -14.50 11.85 16.28
C VAL A 136 -13.36 12.86 16.20
N LEU A 137 -12.11 12.40 16.23
CA LEU A 137 -10.94 13.26 16.11
C LEU A 137 -10.75 13.77 14.68
N ALA A 138 -10.92 12.92 13.67
CA ALA A 138 -10.87 13.30 12.26
C ALA A 138 -11.87 14.43 11.93
N ARG A 139 -13.09 14.36 12.49
CA ARG A 139 -14.09 15.46 12.37
C ARG A 139 -13.62 16.79 12.95
N GLN A 140 -12.71 16.79 13.93
CA GLN A 140 -12.24 17.99 14.63
C GLN A 140 -10.99 18.61 14.00
N VAL A 141 -10.19 17.82 13.26
CA VAL A 141 -8.95 18.26 12.59
C VAL A 141 -9.22 19.24 11.43
N ASP A 142 -10.49 19.51 11.13
CA ASP A 142 -10.99 20.15 9.90
C ASP A 142 -10.78 19.24 8.68
N ALA A 143 -11.66 19.34 7.68
CA ALA A 143 -11.68 18.39 6.58
C ALA A 143 -10.51 18.56 5.59
N ASP A 144 -9.58 19.49 5.84
CA ASP A 144 -8.42 19.74 4.98
C ASP A 144 -7.43 18.55 4.91
N ASP A 145 -7.61 17.54 5.77
CA ASP A 145 -6.95 16.23 5.64
C ASP A 145 -7.93 15.14 5.11
N PRO A 146 -8.09 15.02 3.78
CA PRO A 146 -8.98 14.03 3.19
C PRO A 146 -8.49 12.60 3.39
N GLU A 147 -7.19 12.39 3.58
CA GLU A 147 -6.61 11.06 3.80
C GLU A 147 -7.00 10.53 5.17
N LEU A 148 -6.89 11.38 6.19
CA LEU A 148 -7.29 11.04 7.55
C LEU A 148 -8.78 10.75 7.64
N MET A 149 -9.62 11.58 6.99
CA MET A 149 -11.07 11.37 6.94
C MET A 149 -11.41 10.04 6.25
N LEU A 150 -10.84 9.78 5.07
CA LEU A 150 -11.06 8.53 4.34
C LEU A 150 -10.62 7.31 5.16
N ALA A 151 -9.42 7.34 5.76
CA ALA A 151 -8.88 6.23 6.53
C ALA A 151 -9.71 5.94 7.79
N ALA A 152 -10.02 6.97 8.60
CA ALA A 152 -10.76 6.79 9.84
C ALA A 152 -12.19 6.30 9.59
N PHE A 153 -12.90 6.89 8.63
CA PHE A 153 -14.27 6.51 8.32
C PHE A 153 -14.36 5.12 7.67
N SER A 154 -13.56 4.84 6.64
CA SER A 154 -13.60 3.54 5.96
C SER A 154 -13.28 2.38 6.90
N SER A 155 -12.33 2.57 7.84
CA SER A 155 -12.00 1.57 8.85
C SER A 155 -13.20 1.27 9.76
N LEU A 156 -13.86 2.31 10.32
CA LEU A 156 -15.05 2.12 11.15
C LEU A 156 -16.21 1.49 10.35
N ILE A 157 -16.46 1.96 9.14
CA ILE A 157 -17.53 1.45 8.27
C ILE A 157 -17.34 -0.05 7.98
N HIS A 158 -16.12 -0.47 7.68
CA HIS A 158 -15.80 -1.87 7.41
C HIS A 158 -15.83 -2.75 8.66
N PHE A 159 -15.49 -2.17 9.81
CA PHE A 159 -15.52 -2.86 11.09
C PHE A 159 -16.95 -3.13 11.58
N LEU A 160 -17.86 -2.16 11.40
CA LEU A 160 -19.25 -2.26 11.85
C LEU A 160 -20.02 -3.34 11.07
N SER A 161 -21.01 -3.92 11.73
CA SER A 161 -21.97 -4.79 11.03
C SER A 161 -22.83 -3.97 10.06
N PRO A 162 -23.29 -4.56 8.94
CA PRO A 162 -24.14 -3.85 7.98
C PRO A 162 -25.39 -3.29 8.67
N SER A 163 -25.52 -1.97 8.67
CA SER A 163 -26.54 -1.26 9.43
C SER A 163 -26.81 0.13 8.85
N GLU A 164 -27.89 0.77 9.30
CA GLU A 164 -28.15 2.19 9.00
C GLU A 164 -27.02 3.09 9.50
N GLU A 165 -26.38 2.75 10.63
CA GLU A 165 -25.22 3.49 11.14
C GLU A 165 -24.04 3.43 10.18
N SER A 166 -23.65 2.23 9.71
CA SER A 166 -22.54 2.09 8.75
C SER A 166 -22.79 2.85 7.45
N VAL A 167 -24.04 2.94 7.01
CA VAL A 167 -24.41 3.70 5.82
C VAL A 167 -24.37 5.20 6.10
N ALA A 168 -24.91 5.66 7.23
CA ALA A 168 -24.90 7.07 7.59
C ALA A 168 -23.46 7.61 7.71
N LEU A 169 -22.55 6.83 8.29
CA LEU A 169 -21.12 7.15 8.32
C LEU A 169 -20.53 7.25 6.92
N ALA A 170 -20.89 6.35 6.01
CA ALA A 170 -20.40 6.38 4.64
C ALA A 170 -20.94 7.58 3.85
N GLN A 171 -22.21 7.94 4.05
CA GLN A 171 -22.82 9.14 3.46
C GLN A 171 -22.14 10.41 3.99
N GLU A 172 -21.82 10.47 5.28
CA GLU A 172 -21.08 11.59 5.87
C GLU A 172 -19.67 11.73 5.29
N MET A 173 -18.94 10.62 5.13
CA MET A 173 -17.62 10.61 4.50
C MET A 173 -17.71 11.14 3.06
N VAL A 174 -18.70 10.67 2.30
CA VAL A 174 -18.94 11.12 0.92
C VAL A 174 -19.31 12.60 0.88
N ALA A 175 -20.19 13.09 1.75
CA ALA A 175 -20.54 14.51 1.79
C ALA A 175 -19.31 15.40 2.08
N ASN A 176 -18.39 14.94 2.92
CA ASN A 176 -17.16 15.69 3.18
C ASN A 176 -16.18 15.68 2.00
N LEU A 177 -16.05 14.56 1.28
CA LEU A 177 -15.01 14.37 0.26
C LEU A 177 -15.48 14.64 -1.18
N ILE A 178 -16.75 14.41 -1.49
CA ILE A 178 -17.34 14.62 -2.83
C ILE A 178 -17.90 16.03 -2.97
N ASP A 179 -18.59 16.57 -1.95
CA ASP A 179 -19.23 17.89 -2.08
C ASP A 179 -18.20 19.05 -2.06
N ARG A 180 -16.96 18.75 -1.64
CA ARG A 180 -15.80 19.67 -1.68
C ARG A 180 -14.86 19.38 -2.86
N ARG A 181 -15.37 18.86 -3.98
CA ARG A 181 -14.57 18.43 -5.16
C ARG A 181 -13.58 19.46 -5.72
N GLU A 182 -13.78 20.75 -5.45
CA GLU A 182 -12.86 21.82 -5.89
C GLU A 182 -11.56 21.84 -5.08
N THR A 183 -11.55 21.17 -3.92
CA THR A 183 -10.44 21.14 -2.95
C THR A 183 -9.66 19.82 -2.99
N TYR A 184 -10.24 18.71 -3.48
CA TYR A 184 -9.63 17.37 -3.37
C TYR A 184 -9.38 16.68 -4.72
N HIS A 185 -8.37 15.82 -4.74
CA HIS A 185 -8.03 15.02 -5.91
C HIS A 185 -9.22 14.09 -6.27
N PRO A 186 -9.65 14.01 -7.54
CA PRO A 186 -10.81 13.22 -7.97
C PRO A 186 -10.73 11.75 -7.57
N MET A 187 -9.52 11.22 -7.37
CA MET A 187 -9.30 9.87 -6.83
C MET A 187 -9.93 9.67 -5.44
N ARG A 188 -9.88 10.66 -4.54
CA ARG A 188 -10.42 10.51 -3.17
C ARG A 188 -11.93 10.55 -3.14
N ALA A 189 -12.53 11.35 -4.00
CA ALA A 189 -13.97 11.36 -4.19
C ALA A 189 -14.47 9.99 -4.72
N ALA A 190 -13.75 9.40 -5.69
CA ALA A 190 -14.08 8.07 -6.21
C ALA A 190 -13.88 6.96 -5.15
N ASP A 191 -12.82 7.04 -4.35
CA ASP A 191 -12.57 6.09 -3.26
C ASP A 191 -13.65 6.16 -2.17
N ALA A 192 -14.05 7.37 -1.78
CA ALA A 192 -15.16 7.57 -0.85
C ALA A 192 -16.49 7.00 -1.41
N ALA A 193 -16.77 7.25 -2.70
CA ALA A 193 -17.94 6.68 -3.38
C ALA A 193 -17.90 5.15 -3.39
N TYR A 194 -16.73 4.55 -3.63
CA TYR A 194 -16.53 3.10 -3.58
C TYR A 194 -16.88 2.53 -2.19
N HIS A 195 -16.35 3.13 -1.12
CA HIS A 195 -16.64 2.66 0.24
C HIS A 195 -18.12 2.84 0.63
N TRP A 196 -18.77 3.92 0.17
CA TRP A 196 -20.21 4.08 0.35
C TRP A 196 -21.03 3.04 -0.39
N ALA A 197 -20.69 2.74 -1.64
CA ALA A 197 -21.34 1.67 -2.40
C ALA A 197 -21.21 0.31 -1.69
N ILE A 198 -20.04 -0.03 -1.16
CA ILE A 198 -19.84 -1.26 -0.39
C ILE A 198 -20.71 -1.30 0.86
N ALA A 199 -20.82 -0.19 1.61
CA ALA A 199 -21.64 -0.13 2.81
C ALA A 199 -23.14 -0.33 2.49
N GLU A 200 -23.64 0.34 1.45
CA GLU A 200 -25.03 0.21 1.00
C GLU A 200 -25.35 -1.19 0.48
N LEU A 201 -24.46 -1.79 -0.32
CA LEU A 201 -24.63 -3.13 -0.86
C LEU A 201 -24.68 -4.18 0.26
N LYS A 202 -23.74 -4.12 1.22
CA LYS A 202 -23.76 -5.00 2.40
C LYS A 202 -25.03 -4.83 3.22
N PHE A 203 -25.50 -3.60 3.42
CA PHE A 203 -26.73 -3.37 4.16
C PHE A 203 -27.97 -3.88 3.40
N ALA A 204 -27.98 -3.76 2.08
CA ALA A 204 -29.05 -4.25 1.21
C ALA A 204 -29.21 -5.78 1.25
N GLU A 205 -28.15 -6.54 1.54
CA GLU A 205 -28.27 -8.00 1.77
C GLU A 205 -29.18 -8.32 2.96
N VAL A 206 -29.17 -7.47 3.99
CA VAL A 206 -30.00 -7.62 5.19
C VAL A 206 -31.34 -6.90 5.02
N ALA A 207 -31.35 -5.78 4.27
CA ALA A 207 -32.50 -4.92 4.04
C ALA A 207 -32.86 -4.86 2.55
N GLN A 208 -33.48 -5.93 2.02
CA GLN A 208 -33.72 -6.11 0.57
C GLN A 208 -34.42 -4.94 -0.14
N HIS A 209 -35.28 -4.19 0.56
CA HIS A 209 -35.95 -3.00 -0.01
C HIS A 209 -34.98 -1.87 -0.42
N ARG A 210 -33.73 -1.90 0.06
CA ARG A 210 -32.66 -0.96 -0.29
C ARG A 210 -31.87 -1.39 -1.52
N MET A 211 -32.05 -2.61 -2.01
CA MET A 211 -31.20 -3.22 -3.03
C MET A 211 -31.14 -2.42 -4.33
N ASP A 212 -32.30 -2.02 -4.88
CA ASP A 212 -32.33 -1.26 -6.13
C ASP A 212 -31.65 0.11 -5.98
N HIS A 213 -31.82 0.77 -4.82
CA HIS A 213 -31.12 2.02 -4.53
C HIS A 213 -29.60 1.83 -4.45
N ALA A 214 -29.14 0.79 -3.74
CA ALA A 214 -27.74 0.47 -3.59
C ALA A 214 -27.06 0.15 -4.94
N ILE A 215 -27.77 -0.56 -5.82
CA ILE A 215 -27.24 -0.98 -7.14
C ILE A 215 -27.33 0.15 -8.16
N ASP A 216 -28.54 0.64 -8.45
CA ASP A 216 -28.77 1.57 -9.57
C ASP A 216 -28.39 3.02 -9.23
N GLY A 217 -28.46 3.39 -7.95
CA GLY A 217 -28.08 4.70 -7.48
C GLY A 217 -26.60 4.76 -7.10
N VAL A 218 -26.24 4.06 -6.03
CA VAL A 218 -24.94 4.25 -5.37
C VAL A 218 -23.80 3.53 -6.09
N ALA A 219 -23.95 2.24 -6.39
CA ALA A 219 -22.88 1.45 -7.01
C ALA A 219 -22.57 1.91 -8.44
N ARG A 220 -23.61 2.20 -9.25
CA ARG A 220 -23.41 2.73 -10.61
C ARG A 220 -22.69 4.08 -10.60
N GLN A 221 -23.05 4.99 -9.71
CA GLN A 221 -22.35 6.27 -9.55
C GLN A 221 -20.87 6.07 -9.17
N ALA A 222 -20.59 5.18 -8.21
CA ALA A 222 -19.21 4.91 -7.81
C ALA A 222 -18.38 4.33 -8.97
N ILE A 223 -18.95 3.43 -9.77
CA ILE A 223 -18.29 2.86 -10.96
C ILE A 223 -17.98 3.95 -11.99
N GLU A 224 -18.94 4.83 -12.29
CA GLU A 224 -18.71 5.94 -13.21
C GLU A 224 -17.56 6.85 -12.75
N MET A 225 -17.48 7.13 -11.45
CA MET A 225 -16.38 7.91 -10.87
C MET A 225 -15.03 7.19 -10.96
N LEU A 226 -14.99 5.88 -10.67
CA LEU A 226 -13.77 5.07 -10.74
C LEU A 226 -13.27 4.91 -12.17
N ASP A 227 -14.17 4.70 -13.13
CA ASP A 227 -13.81 4.61 -14.55
C ASP A 227 -13.35 5.95 -15.11
N GLY A 228 -13.95 7.07 -14.65
CA GLY A 228 -13.54 8.42 -15.02
C GLY A 228 -12.10 8.78 -14.62
N ILE A 229 -11.52 8.06 -13.65
CA ILE A 229 -10.12 8.20 -13.21
C ILE A 229 -9.25 6.99 -13.64
N CYS A 230 -9.73 6.16 -14.56
CA CYS A 230 -9.06 4.96 -15.05
C CYS A 230 -8.72 3.91 -13.96
N PHE A 231 -9.45 3.89 -12.84
CA PHE A 231 -9.22 2.93 -11.75
C PHE A 231 -10.10 1.68 -11.89
N HIS A 232 -10.02 1.03 -13.04
CA HIS A 232 -10.91 -0.05 -13.45
C HIS A 232 -10.92 -1.25 -12.50
N LYS A 233 -9.81 -1.54 -11.80
CA LYS A 233 -9.75 -2.61 -10.80
C LYS A 233 -10.78 -2.40 -9.67
N GLY A 234 -11.02 -1.15 -9.26
CA GLY A 234 -12.05 -0.81 -8.29
C GLY A 234 -13.45 -1.04 -8.84
N SER A 235 -13.70 -0.57 -10.07
CA SER A 235 -14.98 -0.74 -10.79
C SER A 235 -15.36 -2.21 -10.92
N GLN A 236 -14.44 -3.05 -11.41
CA GLN A 236 -14.63 -4.51 -11.57
C GLN A 236 -14.96 -5.18 -10.24
N LYS A 237 -14.21 -4.84 -9.18
CA LYS A 237 -14.46 -5.39 -7.84
C LYS A 237 -15.86 -5.03 -7.37
N LEU A 238 -16.28 -3.79 -7.57
CA LEU A 238 -17.62 -3.34 -7.17
C LEU A 238 -18.73 -4.02 -7.98
N GLN A 239 -18.55 -4.18 -9.29
CA GLN A 239 -19.47 -4.92 -10.16
C GLN A 239 -19.64 -6.38 -9.70
N ARG A 240 -18.57 -7.06 -9.29
CA ARG A 240 -18.62 -8.41 -8.72
C ARG A 240 -19.38 -8.47 -7.39
N VAL A 241 -19.22 -7.45 -6.54
CA VAL A 241 -20.01 -7.34 -5.29
C VAL A 241 -21.49 -7.17 -5.61
N VAL A 242 -21.84 -6.31 -6.57
CA VAL A 242 -23.23 -6.15 -7.04
C VAL A 242 -23.81 -7.48 -7.54
N ALA A 243 -23.06 -8.22 -8.36
CA ALA A 243 -23.47 -9.54 -8.82
C ALA A 243 -23.71 -10.52 -7.65
N GLY A 244 -22.85 -10.50 -6.63
CA GLY A 244 -23.03 -11.30 -5.41
C GLY A 244 -24.32 -10.99 -4.66
N VAL A 245 -24.61 -9.69 -4.47
CA VAL A 245 -25.85 -9.22 -3.82
C VAL A 245 -27.09 -9.60 -4.62
N LEU A 246 -27.05 -9.50 -5.96
CA LEU A 246 -28.17 -9.91 -6.81
C LEU A 246 -28.43 -11.42 -6.73
N ARG A 247 -27.38 -12.24 -6.71
CA ARG A 247 -27.51 -13.71 -6.53
C ARG A 247 -28.12 -14.06 -5.19
N SER A 248 -27.74 -13.37 -4.11
CA SER A 248 -28.32 -13.64 -2.78
C SER A 248 -29.82 -13.34 -2.72
N ALA A 249 -30.32 -12.45 -3.60
CA ALA A 249 -31.74 -12.18 -3.80
C ALA A 249 -32.41 -13.03 -4.91
N GLY A 250 -31.70 -13.96 -5.55
CA GLY A 250 -32.22 -14.82 -6.62
C GLY A 250 -32.40 -14.12 -7.98
N ARG A 251 -31.73 -12.98 -8.21
CA ARG A 251 -31.74 -12.22 -9.46
C ARG A 251 -30.57 -12.62 -10.37
N ASP A 252 -30.46 -13.92 -10.65
CA ASP A 252 -29.28 -14.52 -11.30
C ASP A 252 -28.99 -13.94 -12.69
N SER A 253 -30.02 -13.68 -13.50
CA SER A 253 -29.86 -13.12 -14.84
C SER A 253 -29.23 -11.72 -14.84
N GLU A 254 -29.56 -10.92 -13.83
CA GLU A 254 -28.97 -9.58 -13.67
C GLU A 254 -27.55 -9.69 -13.12
N ALA A 255 -27.34 -10.58 -12.15
CA ALA A 255 -26.01 -10.85 -11.61
C ALA A 255 -25.02 -11.27 -12.69
N ASP A 256 -25.44 -12.13 -13.63
CA ASP A 256 -24.59 -12.59 -14.73
C ASP A 256 -24.20 -11.45 -15.69
N GLN A 257 -25.10 -10.49 -15.91
CA GLN A 257 -24.78 -9.29 -16.69
C GLN A 257 -23.71 -8.44 -15.99
N TRP A 258 -23.86 -8.18 -14.68
CA TRP A 258 -22.89 -7.44 -13.88
C TRP A 258 -21.52 -8.15 -13.80
N GLN A 259 -21.52 -9.47 -13.69
CA GLN A 259 -20.31 -10.28 -13.72
C GLN A 259 -19.61 -10.17 -15.09
N ALA A 260 -20.37 -10.33 -16.19
CA ALA A 260 -19.83 -10.19 -17.53
C ALA A 260 -19.23 -8.80 -17.78
N ASP A 261 -19.85 -7.74 -17.24
CA ASP A 261 -19.32 -6.38 -17.34
C ASP A 261 -18.01 -6.19 -16.58
N ALA A 262 -17.83 -6.86 -15.42
CA ALA A 262 -16.57 -6.86 -14.69
C ALA A 262 -15.45 -7.58 -15.45
N ASP A 263 -15.77 -8.70 -16.08
CA ASP A 263 -14.77 -9.56 -16.70
C ASP A 263 -14.28 -9.00 -18.06
N LYS A 264 -15.02 -8.06 -18.68
CA LYS A 264 -14.60 -7.34 -19.89
C LYS A 264 -13.21 -6.71 -19.79
N TYR A 265 -12.77 -6.32 -18.59
CA TYR A 265 -11.48 -5.67 -18.39
C TYR A 265 -10.33 -6.65 -18.10
N GLU A 266 -10.60 -7.92 -17.80
CA GLU A 266 -9.53 -8.94 -17.72
C GLU A 266 -8.99 -9.24 -19.14
N ASP A 267 -9.85 -9.11 -20.14
CA ASP A 267 -9.45 -9.18 -21.55
C ASP A 267 -8.58 -7.98 -21.99
N TRP A 268 -8.52 -6.88 -21.23
CA TRP A 268 -7.67 -5.72 -21.56
C TRP A 268 -6.18 -5.95 -21.29
N GLU A 269 -5.80 -6.82 -20.35
CA GLU A 269 -4.40 -7.24 -20.20
C GLU A 269 -3.90 -7.92 -21.49
N TRP A 270 -4.80 -8.57 -22.23
CA TRP A 270 -4.55 -9.17 -23.54
C TRP A 270 -4.45 -8.15 -24.68
N PHE A 271 -5.09 -6.98 -24.54
CA PHE A 271 -4.99 -5.87 -25.50
C PHE A 271 -3.75 -4.99 -25.27
N MET A 272 -3.19 -4.96 -24.06
CA MET A 272 -1.97 -4.20 -23.74
C MET A 272 -0.70 -4.75 -24.39
N GLU A 273 -0.73 -5.99 -24.90
CA GLU A 273 0.35 -6.55 -25.74
C GLU A 273 0.23 -6.15 -27.23
N GLN A 274 -0.84 -5.48 -27.64
CA GLN A 274 -0.99 -4.99 -29.01
C GLN A 274 -0.52 -3.54 -29.09
N GLU A 275 0.51 -3.26 -29.90
CA GLU A 275 0.85 -1.90 -30.32
C GLU A 275 -0.38 -1.29 -31.01
N ILE A 276 -1.07 -0.37 -30.34
CA ILE A 276 -2.16 0.41 -30.95
C ILE A 276 -1.50 1.47 -31.84
N PRO A 277 -1.66 1.44 -33.18
CA PRO A 277 -1.02 2.40 -34.06
C PRO A 277 -1.49 3.83 -33.74
N GLY A 278 -0.59 4.67 -33.22
CA GLY A 278 -0.85 6.08 -32.94
C GLY A 278 -1.25 6.43 -31.50
N HIS A 279 -1.13 5.51 -30.54
CA HIS A 279 -1.18 5.85 -29.11
C HIS A 279 0.22 5.75 -28.49
N VAL A 280 0.62 6.81 -27.78
CA VAL A 280 1.86 6.85 -27.00
C VAL A 280 1.51 6.36 -25.60
N HIS A 281 2.11 5.26 -25.14
CA HIS A 281 1.94 4.85 -23.75
C HIS A 281 2.63 5.87 -22.83
N LEU A 282 2.08 6.13 -21.65
CA LEU A 282 2.67 7.09 -20.69
C LEU A 282 4.11 6.74 -20.29
N TRP A 283 4.51 5.47 -20.45
CA TRP A 283 5.87 4.96 -20.20
C TRP A 283 6.84 5.17 -21.38
N ASP A 284 6.35 5.51 -22.57
CA ASP A 284 7.16 5.82 -23.77
C ASP A 284 7.58 7.28 -23.85
N ILE A 285 7.21 8.12 -22.87
CA ILE A 285 7.75 9.47 -22.74
C ILE A 285 9.20 9.35 -22.26
N ARG A 286 10.11 9.12 -23.20
CA ARG A 286 11.51 9.49 -23.03
C ARG A 286 11.55 10.99 -22.80
N ILE A 287 11.98 11.41 -21.62
CA ILE A 287 12.36 12.80 -21.38
C ILE A 287 13.65 13.01 -22.17
N ASP A 288 13.51 13.42 -23.43
CA ASP A 288 14.63 13.96 -24.20
C ASP A 288 15.04 15.29 -23.54
N LEU A 289 16.03 15.20 -22.64
CA LEU A 289 16.73 16.38 -22.14
C LEU A 289 17.35 17.09 -23.35
N PRO A 290 17.11 18.40 -23.54
CA PRO A 290 17.68 19.12 -24.66
C PRO A 290 19.21 19.09 -24.57
N THR A 291 19.86 18.53 -25.59
CA THR A 291 21.29 18.69 -25.80
C THR A 291 21.60 20.17 -25.86
N HIS A 292 22.21 20.73 -24.81
CA HIS A 292 22.84 22.02 -24.88
C HIS A 292 23.96 21.95 -25.92
N GLY A 293 23.69 22.49 -27.11
CA GLY A 293 24.72 22.84 -28.07
C GLY A 293 25.66 23.82 -27.39
N ARG A 294 26.89 23.37 -27.13
CA ARG A 294 28.05 24.25 -27.03
C ARG A 294 28.19 24.95 -28.38
N GLU A 295 27.77 26.21 -28.44
CA GLU A 295 28.49 27.18 -29.24
C GLU A 295 29.88 27.29 -28.63
N ASP A 296 30.92 26.97 -29.40
CA ASP A 296 32.13 27.78 -29.57
C ASP A 296 33.20 26.97 -30.36
N GLU A 297 33.55 27.53 -31.52
CA GLU A 297 34.71 27.32 -32.42
C GLU A 297 34.90 25.98 -33.17
#